data_AF-A0A0S8K7D3-F1
#
_entry.id   AF-A0A0S8K7D3-F1
#
_cell.length_a   1.000
_cell.length_b   1.000
_cell.length_c   1.000
_cell.angle_alpha   90.00
_cell.angle_beta   90.00
_cell.angle_gamma   90.00
#
_symmetry.space_group_name_H-M   'P 1'
#
loop_
_entity.id
_entity.type
_entity.pdbx_description
1 polymer ?
#
loop_
_entity_poly.entity_id
_entity_poly.type
_entity_poly.pdbx_seq_one_letter_code
_entity_poly.pdbx_strand_id
1 'polypeptide(L)'
;MKTVSWTDKRGYKHRSLVRDDDPDEMASQGVLQDPPNLEALDWDGIRQDLHNALVDAGLTSWKDVQEKRGLRGAILSAMKRRLIQLYREAEK
;
A
#
# COMPACT_ATOMS: atom_id res chain seq x y z
N MET A 1 -5.75 -2.94 25.83
CA MET A 1 -4.79 -2.65 24.75
C MET A 1 -5.43 -1.64 23.83
N LYS A 2 -4.75 -0.53 23.55
CA LYS A 2 -5.23 0.51 22.64
C LYS A 2 -4.37 0.56 21.38
N THR A 3 -4.96 0.99 20.28
CA THR A 3 -4.28 1.15 19.00
C THR A 3 -3.83 2.60 18.85
N VAL A 4 -2.54 2.83 18.62
CA VAL A 4 -1.98 4.15 18.41
C VAL A 4 -1.32 4.19 17.03
N SER A 5 -1.58 5.26 16.27
CA SER A 5 -0.91 5.50 14.99
C SER A 5 0.15 6.57 15.17
N TRP A 6 1.34 6.35 14.60
CA TRP A 6 2.47 7.28 14.70
C TRP A 6 3.21 7.36 13.37
N THR A 7 4.07 8.36 13.22
CA THR A 7 4.87 8.56 12.00
C THR A 7 6.35 8.52 12.37
N ASP A 8 7.13 7.73 11.64
CA ASP A 8 8.57 7.64 11.88
C ASP A 8 9.33 8.87 11.34
N LYS A 9 10.63 8.91 11.61
CA LYS A 9 11.53 9.97 11.13
C LYS A 9 11.66 10.04 9.59
N ARG A 10 11.23 9.00 8.86
CA ARG A 10 11.25 8.93 7.39
C ARG A 10 9.88 9.26 6.79
N GLY A 11 8.85 9.53 7.61
CA GLY A 11 7.50 9.84 7.17
C GLY A 11 6.58 8.63 6.96
N TYR A 12 7.03 7.42 7.30
CA TYR A 12 6.17 6.23 7.25
C TYR A 12 5.18 6.24 8.39
N LYS A 13 3.92 5.93 8.07
CA LYS A 13 2.86 5.76 9.08
C LYS A 13 2.91 4.33 9.60
N HIS A 14 2.92 4.21 10.91
CA HIS A 14 2.91 2.96 11.64
C HIS A 14 1.68 2.87 12.52
N ARG A 15 1.30 1.64 12.84
CA ARG A 15 0.26 1.35 13.82
C ARG A 15 0.79 0.36 14.84
N SER A 16 0.61 0.65 16.12
CA SER A 16 1.05 -0.22 17.20
C SER A 16 -0.05 -0.44 18.23
N LEU A 17 -0.05 -1.61 18.85
CA LEU A 17 -0.82 -1.92 20.05
C LEU A 17 0.06 -1.64 21.28
N VAL A 18 -0.44 -0.77 22.16
CA VAL A 18 0.16 -0.46 23.46
C VAL A 18 -0.83 -0.78 24.58
N ARG A 19 -0.37 -0.87 25.82
CA ARG A 19 -1.28 -1.07 26.95
C ARG A 19 -2.15 0.17 27.15
N ASP A 20 -3.29 0.00 27.82
CA ASP A 20 -4.25 1.10 27.98
C ASP A 20 -3.71 2.21 28.88
N ASP A 21 -2.84 1.84 29.82
CA ASP A 21 -2.14 2.71 30.77
C ASP A 21 -0.84 3.31 30.21
N ASP A 22 -0.30 2.77 29.11
CA ASP A 22 0.89 3.31 28.48
C ASP A 22 0.58 4.64 27.77
N PRO A 23 1.47 5.65 27.85
CA PRO A 23 1.31 6.90 27.11
C PRO A 23 1.52 6.67 25.59
N ASP A 24 0.89 7.50 24.76
CA ASP A 24 0.89 7.32 23.30
C ASP A 24 2.30 7.45 22.68
N GLU A 25 3.20 8.18 23.33
CA GLU A 25 4.61 8.30 22.93
C GLU A 25 5.35 6.95 22.91
N MET A 26 4.85 5.96 23.67
CA MET A 26 5.38 4.60 23.70
C MET A 26 4.94 3.77 22.47
N ALA A 27 4.16 4.32 21.55
CA ALA A 27 3.68 3.60 20.37
C ALA A 27 4.79 2.98 19.52
N SER A 28 5.96 3.62 19.44
CA SER A 28 7.13 3.07 18.74
C SER A 28 7.72 1.79 19.36
N GLN A 29 7.39 1.52 20.63
CA GLN A 29 7.83 0.35 21.39
C GLN A 29 6.73 -0.71 21.56
N GLY A 30 5.51 -0.42 21.07
CA GLY A 30 4.38 -1.35 21.12
C GLY A 30 4.48 -2.50 20.11
N VAL A 31 3.48 -3.39 20.13
CA VAL A 31 3.37 -4.46 19.14
C VAL A 31 2.93 -3.88 17.80
N LEU A 32 3.79 -3.92 16.79
CA LEU A 32 3.49 -3.39 15.46
C LEU A 32 2.34 -4.16 14.81
N GLN A 33 1.47 -3.40 14.14
CA GLN A 33 0.31 -3.82 13.36
C GLN A 33 0.37 -3.15 11.99
N ASP A 34 1.55 -3.23 11.39
CA ASP A 34 1.88 -2.62 10.11
C ASP A 34 1.40 -3.48 8.94
N PRO A 35 1.25 -2.89 7.74
CA PRO A 35 1.08 -3.66 6.53
C PRO A 35 2.28 -4.62 6.32
N PRO A 36 2.10 -5.69 5.52
CA PRO A 36 3.20 -6.55 5.14
C PRO A 36 4.27 -5.76 4.37
N ASN A 37 5.50 -6.27 4.38
CA ASN A 37 6.62 -5.64 3.71
C ASN A 37 6.36 -5.53 2.19
N LEU A 38 6.15 -4.30 1.70
CA LEU A 38 5.84 -4.04 0.30
C LEU A 38 7.01 -4.33 -0.66
N GLU A 39 8.24 -4.44 -0.14
CA GLU A 39 9.41 -4.86 -0.94
C GLU A 39 9.28 -6.30 -1.46
N ALA A 40 8.41 -7.11 -0.85
CA ALA A 40 8.14 -8.48 -1.31
C ALA A 40 7.19 -8.55 -2.53
N LEU A 41 6.68 -7.42 -3.02
CA LEU A 41 5.85 -7.39 -4.23
C LEU A 41 6.70 -7.68 -5.47
N ASP A 42 6.11 -8.44 -6.41
CA ASP A 42 6.62 -8.60 -7.77
C ASP A 42 6.44 -7.29 -8.56
N TRP A 43 7.38 -6.36 -8.37
CA TRP A 43 7.34 -5.03 -8.97
C TRP A 43 7.50 -5.05 -10.49
N ASP A 44 8.20 -6.03 -11.03
CA ASP A 44 8.35 -6.17 -12.48
C ASP A 44 7.03 -6.63 -13.13
N GLY A 45 6.34 -7.59 -12.53
CA GLY A 45 4.99 -7.97 -12.96
C GLY A 45 3.97 -6.85 -12.79
N ILE A 46 4.05 -6.06 -11.70
CA ILE A 46 3.19 -4.87 -11.53
C ILE A 46 3.45 -3.85 -12.65
N ARG A 47 4.71 -3.63 -13.03
CA ARG A 47 5.07 -2.70 -14.11
C ARG A 47 4.48 -3.15 -15.45
N GLN A 48 4.60 -4.44 -15.77
CA GLN A 48 4.03 -5.00 -16.99
C GLN A 48 2.50 -4.87 -17.02
N ASP A 49 1.82 -5.24 -15.94
CA ASP A 49 0.36 -5.17 -15.87
C ASP A 49 -0.15 -3.73 -15.90
N LEU A 50 0.57 -2.80 -15.27
CA LEU A 50 0.24 -1.38 -15.33
C LEU A 50 0.39 -0.84 -16.76
N HIS A 51 1.48 -1.19 -17.45
CA HIS A 51 1.68 -0.79 -18.84
C HIS A 51 0.53 -1.25 -19.72
N ASN A 52 0.18 -2.54 -19.64
CA ASN A 52 -0.93 -3.11 -20.41
C ASN A 52 -2.26 -2.42 -20.08
N ALA A 53 -2.55 -2.23 -18.79
CA ALA A 53 -3.80 -1.59 -18.37
C ALA A 53 -3.91 -0.12 -18.81
N LEU A 54 -2.79 0.61 -18.89
CA LEU A 54 -2.77 1.98 -19.43
C LEU A 54 -3.04 1.99 -20.94
N VAL A 55 -2.44 1.06 -21.68
CA VAL A 55 -2.67 0.91 -23.13
C VAL A 55 -4.12 0.51 -23.40
N ASP A 56 -4.66 -0.47 -22.69
CA ASP A 56 -6.05 -0.93 -22.82
C ASP A 56 -7.07 0.17 -22.50
N ALA A 57 -6.74 1.05 -21.55
CA ALA A 57 -7.54 2.22 -21.20
C ALA A 57 -7.37 3.40 -22.17
N GLY A 58 -6.50 3.28 -23.18
CA GLY A 58 -6.16 4.35 -24.12
C GLY A 58 -5.49 5.54 -23.46
N LEU A 59 -4.71 5.33 -22.40
CA LEU A 59 -3.99 6.34 -21.61
C LEU A 59 -2.52 6.43 -22.02
N THR A 60 -2.27 6.86 -23.25
CA THR A 60 -0.94 6.87 -23.86
C THR A 60 -0.25 8.24 -23.80
N SER A 61 -0.98 9.29 -23.40
CA SER A 61 -0.47 10.65 -23.32
C SER A 61 -0.96 11.40 -22.08
N TRP A 62 -0.30 12.52 -21.76
CA TRP A 62 -0.75 13.40 -20.66
C TRP A 62 -2.18 13.91 -20.87
N LYS A 63 -2.53 14.26 -22.11
CA LYS A 63 -3.88 14.69 -22.48
C LYS A 63 -4.91 13.60 -22.19
N ASP A 64 -4.60 12.35 -22.55
CA ASP A 64 -5.48 11.21 -22.26
C ASP A 64 -5.71 11.05 -20.75
N VAL A 65 -4.67 11.20 -19.94
CA VAL A 65 -4.76 11.10 -18.48
C VAL A 65 -5.63 12.21 -17.87
N GLN A 66 -5.60 13.41 -18.45
CA GLN A 66 -6.43 14.53 -17.98
C GLN A 66 -7.90 14.39 -18.42
N GLU A 67 -8.14 13.93 -19.64
CA GLU A 67 -9.47 13.94 -20.26
C GLU A 67 -10.26 12.65 -20.01
N LYS A 68 -9.58 11.50 -19.89
CA LYS A 68 -10.21 10.19 -19.72
C LYS A 68 -10.23 9.77 -18.27
N ARG A 69 -11.31 9.10 -17.89
CA ARG A 69 -11.40 8.38 -16.61
C ARG A 69 -10.85 6.98 -16.84
N GLY A 70 -9.75 6.63 -16.18
CA GLY A 70 -9.17 5.29 -16.33
C GLY A 70 -7.91 5.04 -15.53
N LEU A 71 -7.14 6.10 -15.23
CA LEU A 71 -5.83 5.97 -14.56
C LEU A 71 -5.93 5.21 -13.23
N ARG A 72 -6.91 5.57 -12.39
CA ARG A 72 -7.16 4.89 -11.11
C ARG A 72 -7.48 3.41 -11.31
N GLY A 73 -8.26 3.08 -12.34
CA GLY A 73 -8.62 1.71 -12.66
C GLY A 73 -7.40 0.88 -13.07
N ALA A 74 -6.56 1.44 -13.94
CA ALA A 74 -5.32 0.80 -14.41
C ALA A 74 -4.31 0.54 -13.27
N ILE A 75 -4.15 1.51 -12.36
CA ILE A 75 -3.29 1.33 -11.18
C ILE A 75 -3.84 0.21 -10.28
N LEU A 76 -5.15 0.23 -10.02
CA LEU A 76 -5.77 -0.76 -9.15
C LEU A 76 -5.75 -2.16 -9.76
N SER A 77 -5.96 -2.30 -11.07
CA SER A 77 -5.92 -3.62 -11.73
C SER A 77 -4.52 -4.24 -11.66
N ALA A 78 -3.46 -3.45 -11.81
CA ALA A 78 -2.09 -3.93 -11.75
C ALA A 78 -1.65 -4.36 -10.34
N MET A 79 -2.10 -3.63 -9.30
CA MET A 79 -1.60 -3.82 -7.92
C MET A 79 -2.48 -4.71 -7.05
N LYS A 80 -3.82 -4.64 -7.19
CA LYS A 80 -4.76 -5.17 -6.19
C LYS A 80 -4.58 -6.65 -5.90
N ARG A 81 -4.42 -7.48 -6.94
CA ARG A 81 -4.31 -8.94 -6.78
C ARG A 81 -3.06 -9.32 -5.97
N ARG A 82 -1.91 -8.74 -6.31
CA ARG A 82 -0.62 -9.01 -5.65
C ARG A 82 -0.59 -8.50 -4.22
N LEU A 83 -1.17 -7.32 -3.97
CA LEU A 83 -1.29 -6.80 -2.61
C LEU A 83 -2.16 -7.71 -1.73
N ILE A 84 -3.32 -8.16 -2.23
CA ILE A 84 -4.18 -9.10 -1.48
C ILE A 84 -3.43 -10.40 -1.18
N GLN A 85 -2.67 -10.91 -2.15
CA GLN A 85 -1.87 -12.12 -1.95
C GLN A 85 -0.80 -11.91 -0.87
N LEU A 86 -0.09 -10.78 -0.89
CA LEU A 86 0.92 -10.45 0.11
C LEU A 86 0.34 -10.43 1.54
N TYR A 87 -0.85 -9.86 1.73
CA TYR A 87 -1.55 -9.90 3.02
C TYR A 87 -1.88 -11.34 3.46
N ARG A 88 -2.37 -12.17 2.53
CA ARG A 88 -2.68 -13.58 2.82
C ARG A 88 -1.46 -14.41 3.17
N GLU A 89 -0.29 -14.06 2.65
CA GLU A 89 0.96 -14.76 2.94
C GLU A 89 1.56 -14.31 4.27
N ALA A 90 1.37 -13.04 4.66
CA ALA A 90 1.83 -12.52 5.94
C ALA A 90 0.99 -12.96 7.16
N GLU A 91 -0.28 -13.36 6.95
CA GLU A 91 -1.16 -13.90 7.99
C GLU A 91 -0.99 -15.42 8.24
N LYS A 92 -0.21 -16.12 7.39
CA LYS A 92 0.09 -17.56 7.55
C LYS A 92 1.29 -17.79 8.45
#